data_AF-A0A7S4QPM8-F1
#
_entry.id   AF-A0A7S4QPM8-F1
#
_cell.length_a   1.000
_cell.length_b   1.000
_cell.length_c   1.000
_cell.angle_alpha   90.00
_cell.angle_beta   90.00
_cell.angle_gamma   90.00
#
_symmetry.space_group_name_H-M   'P 1'
#
loop_
_entity.id
_entity.type
_entity.pdbx_description
1 polymer ?
#
loop_
_entity_poly.entity_id
_entity_poly.type
_entity_poly.pdbx_seq_one_letter_code
_entity_poly.pdbx_strand_id
1 'polypeptide(L)'
;MTISTLTTLNLELCSCTAVRIPTARAHSESIVALFDKPVDIAAARKALEEAPGVKLVDDIDNLKYPMPLTANGQYDVEVGRLRRNIAFDNALEFFVCGDQLLRGAALNAVLVAEAMVKNGSLKAKNAM
;
A
#
# COMPACT_ATOMS: atom_id res chain seq x y z
N MET A 1 19.48 -27.00 -2.67
CA MET A 1 18.50 -26.54 -1.68
C MET A 1 17.55 -25.61 -2.42
N THR A 2 16.35 -26.08 -2.61
CA THR A 2 15.38 -25.64 -3.62
C THR A 2 14.89 -24.22 -3.37
N ILE A 3 14.87 -23.41 -4.42
CA ILE A 3 14.11 -22.15 -4.49
C ILE A 3 12.65 -22.54 -4.26
N SER A 4 12.14 -22.31 -3.05
CA SER A 4 10.73 -22.46 -2.75
C SER A 4 9.98 -21.35 -3.47
N THR A 5 9.44 -21.73 -4.62
CA THR A 5 8.27 -21.14 -5.28
C THR A 5 7.42 -20.29 -4.34
N LEU A 6 7.29 -19.01 -4.70
CA LEU A 6 6.09 -18.19 -4.58
C LEU A 6 5.02 -18.83 -3.69
N THR A 7 5.02 -18.51 -2.39
CA THR A 7 3.80 -18.56 -1.60
C THR A 7 2.83 -17.58 -2.25
N THR A 8 1.95 -18.12 -3.09
CA THR A 8 0.76 -17.46 -3.58
C THR A 8 0.07 -16.86 -2.37
N LEU A 9 0.09 -15.54 -2.24
CA LEU A 9 -0.92 -14.87 -1.45
C LEU A 9 -2.23 -15.22 -2.16
N ASN A 10 -3.01 -16.15 -1.61
CA ASN A 10 -4.38 -16.42 -2.07
C ASN A 10 -5.23 -15.21 -1.68
N LEU A 11 -5.00 -14.07 -2.33
CA LEU A 11 -5.87 -12.90 -2.25
C LEU A 11 -7.06 -13.23 -3.15
N GLU A 12 -8.02 -14.02 -2.64
CA GLU A 12 -8.97 -14.70 -3.53
C GLU A 12 -9.92 -13.72 -4.22
N LEU A 13 -10.38 -12.65 -3.55
CA LEU A 13 -11.34 -11.68 -4.11
C LEU A 13 -11.23 -10.31 -3.42
N CYS A 14 -11.35 -9.23 -4.19
CA CYS A 14 -11.52 -7.86 -3.68
C CYS A 14 -12.86 -7.30 -4.18
N SER A 15 -13.71 -6.83 -3.27
CA SER A 15 -14.91 -6.07 -3.59
C SER A 15 -14.68 -4.63 -3.18
N CYS A 16 -14.85 -3.69 -4.12
CA CYS A 16 -14.60 -2.28 -3.86
C CYS A 16 -15.70 -1.37 -4.45
N THR A 17 -15.88 -0.22 -3.82
CA THR A 17 -16.70 0.89 -4.32
C THR A 17 -15.79 2.07 -4.57
N ALA A 18 -15.63 2.47 -5.83
CA ALA A 18 -14.84 3.64 -6.21
C ALA A 18 -15.71 4.89 -6.25
N VAL A 19 -15.41 5.88 -5.40
CA VAL A 19 -16.15 7.15 -5.31
C VAL A 19 -15.22 8.31 -5.65
N ARG A 20 -15.72 9.25 -6.47
CA ARG A 20 -15.00 10.51 -6.74
C ARG A 20 -15.44 11.58 -5.75
N ILE A 21 -14.47 12.21 -5.11
CA ILE A 21 -14.65 13.35 -4.22
C ILE A 21 -13.77 14.54 -4.69
N PRO A 22 -14.05 15.79 -4.29
CA PRO A 22 -13.31 16.97 -4.76
C PRO A 22 -11.94 17.11 -4.07
N THR A 23 -11.05 16.14 -4.26
CA THR A 23 -9.64 16.19 -3.86
C THR A 23 -8.75 16.42 -5.07
N ALA A 24 -7.70 17.24 -4.94
CA ALA A 24 -6.88 17.64 -6.08
C ALA A 24 -6.12 16.48 -6.75
N ARG A 25 -5.25 15.78 -6.00
CA ARG A 25 -4.30 14.80 -6.56
C ARG A 25 -3.85 13.73 -5.57
N ALA A 26 -4.73 13.32 -4.68
CA ALA A 26 -4.46 12.16 -3.85
C ALA A 26 -5.70 11.28 -3.86
N HIS A 27 -5.50 9.97 -3.75
CA HIS A 27 -6.56 9.00 -3.53
C HIS A 27 -6.46 8.49 -2.10
N SER A 28 -7.61 8.10 -1.58
CA SER A 28 -7.72 7.53 -0.24
C SER A 28 -8.61 6.33 -0.26
N GLU A 29 -8.25 5.32 0.54
CA GLU A 29 -8.96 4.06 0.59
C GLU A 29 -9.15 3.65 2.05
N SER A 30 -10.38 3.28 2.39
CA SER A 30 -10.71 2.59 3.64
C SER A 30 -10.69 1.10 3.35
N ILE A 31 -9.78 0.38 3.99
CA ILE A 31 -9.48 -1.02 3.66
C ILE A 31 -9.82 -1.90 4.85
N VAL A 32 -10.50 -3.01 4.57
CA VAL A 32 -10.65 -4.15 5.47
C VAL A 32 -9.89 -5.31 4.84
N ALA A 33 -8.78 -5.72 5.43
CA ALA A 33 -7.96 -6.83 4.95
C ALA A 33 -8.17 -8.05 5.85
N LEU A 34 -8.52 -9.19 5.24
CA LEU A 34 -8.64 -10.48 5.91
C LEU A 34 -7.33 -11.28 5.78
N PHE A 35 -6.94 -11.96 6.86
CA PHE A 35 -5.71 -12.74 6.94
C PHE A 35 -6.00 -14.19 7.36
N ASP A 36 -5.06 -15.11 7.12
CA ASP A 36 -5.22 -16.52 7.50
C ASP A 36 -5.21 -16.76 9.02
N LYS A 37 -4.73 -15.78 9.79
CA LYS A 37 -4.54 -15.86 11.25
C LYS A 37 -5.04 -14.58 11.91
N PRO A 38 -5.39 -14.63 13.21
CA PRO A 38 -5.72 -13.44 13.99
C PRO A 38 -4.65 -12.35 13.85
N VAL A 39 -5.10 -11.10 13.74
CA VAL A 39 -4.19 -9.97 13.51
C VAL A 39 -3.64 -9.43 14.82
N ASP A 40 -2.31 -9.35 14.92
CA ASP A 40 -1.63 -8.53 15.92
C ASP A 40 -1.34 -7.14 15.37
N ILE A 41 -1.89 -6.12 16.02
CA ILE A 41 -1.73 -4.71 15.62
C ILE A 41 -0.28 -4.26 15.74
N ALA A 42 0.46 -4.73 16.76
CA ALA A 42 1.86 -4.36 16.92
C ALA A 42 2.72 -4.91 15.77
N ALA A 43 2.50 -6.18 15.42
CA ALA A 43 3.16 -6.79 14.26
C ALA A 43 2.78 -6.12 12.94
N ALA A 44 1.50 -5.81 12.72
CA ALA A 44 1.03 -5.11 11.53
C ALA A 44 1.66 -3.72 11.40
N ARG A 45 1.72 -2.97 12.51
CA ARG A 45 2.36 -1.65 12.57
C ARG A 45 3.83 -1.73 12.18
N LYS A 46 4.58 -2.66 12.79
CA LYS A 46 5.99 -2.88 12.49
C LYS A 46 6.21 -3.22 11.01
N ALA A 47 5.39 -4.13 10.46
CA ALA A 47 5.49 -4.51 9.06
C ALA A 47 5.26 -3.32 8.10
N LEU A 48 4.34 -2.41 8.44
CA LEU A 48 4.10 -1.19 7.66
C LEU A 48 5.22 -0.15 7.82
N GLU A 49 5.81 -0.02 9.00
CA GLU A 49 6.97 0.88 9.23
C GLU A 49 8.22 0.41 8.46
N GLU A 50 8.39 -0.90 8.30
CA GLU A 50 9.52 -1.49 7.57
C GLU A 50 9.27 -1.57 6.05
N ALA A 51 8.03 -1.38 5.59
CA ALA A 51 7.66 -1.53 4.19
C ALA A 51 8.20 -0.38 3.32
N PRO A 52 9.00 -0.65 2.27
CA PRO A 52 9.50 0.39 1.38
C PRO A 52 8.36 1.14 0.67
N GLY A 53 8.43 2.47 0.67
CA GLY A 53 7.42 3.32 0.02
C GLY A 53 6.15 3.55 0.84
N VAL A 54 6.12 3.06 2.08
CA VAL A 54 5.06 3.29 3.05
C VAL A 54 5.55 4.25 4.15
N LYS A 55 4.70 5.20 4.51
CA LYS A 55 4.92 6.10 5.64
C LYS A 55 3.80 5.89 6.65
N LEU A 56 4.12 5.34 7.82
CA LEU A 56 3.14 5.21 8.88
C LEU A 56 2.84 6.60 9.51
N VAL A 57 1.59 7.02 9.42
CA VAL A 57 1.05 8.22 10.04
C VAL A 57 -0.13 7.78 10.90
N ASP A 58 0.12 7.39 12.15
CA ASP A 58 -0.90 6.81 13.01
C ASP A 58 -0.68 7.17 14.49
N ASP A 59 -1.00 8.42 14.81
CA ASP A 59 -0.89 9.05 16.13
C ASP A 59 -2.19 9.85 16.39
N ILE A 60 -3.21 9.12 16.83
CA ILE A 60 -4.59 9.61 16.96
C ILE A 60 -4.70 10.69 18.04
N ASP A 61 -3.97 10.54 19.15
CA ASP A 61 -3.99 11.47 20.27
C ASP A 61 -3.51 12.88 19.86
N ASN A 62 -2.65 12.95 18.83
CA ASN A 62 -2.17 14.20 18.25
C ASN A 62 -2.81 14.53 16.89
N LEU A 63 -3.94 13.89 16.54
CA LEU A 63 -4.69 14.12 15.30
C LEU A 63 -3.86 13.90 14.02
N LYS A 64 -2.90 12.97 14.05
CA LYS A 64 -2.08 12.61 12.90
C LYS A 64 -2.55 11.28 12.31
N TYR A 65 -3.07 11.36 11.10
CA TYR A 65 -3.52 10.23 10.30
C TYR A 65 -3.37 10.58 8.80
N PRO A 66 -3.44 9.59 7.89
CA PRO A 66 -3.25 9.85 6.47
C PRO A 66 -4.31 10.84 5.97
N MET A 67 -3.88 11.85 5.22
CA MET A 67 -4.78 12.85 4.65
C MET A 67 -4.44 13.11 3.18
N PRO A 68 -5.44 13.30 2.28
CA PRO A 68 -5.17 13.71 0.90
C PRO A 68 -4.28 14.95 0.79
N LEU A 69 -4.42 15.87 1.75
CA LEU A 69 -3.66 17.11 1.83
C LEU A 69 -2.17 16.85 2.07
N THR A 70 -1.81 15.93 2.97
CA THR A 70 -0.43 15.62 3.33
C THR A 70 0.23 14.65 2.36
N ALA A 71 -0.54 13.74 1.76
CA ALA A 71 -0.04 12.79 0.77
C ALA A 71 0.24 13.42 -0.62
N ASN A 72 -0.32 14.59 -0.92
CA ASN A 72 -0.12 15.30 -2.17
C ASN A 72 1.37 15.62 -2.41
N GLY A 73 1.89 15.22 -3.58
CA GLY A 73 3.28 15.47 -3.98
C GLY A 73 4.30 14.61 -3.24
N GLN A 74 3.87 13.70 -2.36
CA GLN A 74 4.75 12.78 -1.66
C GLN A 74 5.01 11.54 -2.52
N TYR A 75 6.21 11.00 -2.39
CA TYR A 75 6.56 9.73 -3.02
C TYR A 75 5.97 8.53 -2.27
N ASP A 76 5.90 8.60 -0.95
CA ASP A 76 5.40 7.50 -0.12
C ASP A 76 3.89 7.55 0.09
N VAL A 77 3.30 6.38 0.33
CA VAL A 77 1.88 6.24 0.69
C VAL A 77 1.75 6.36 2.20
N GLU A 78 0.92 7.28 2.66
CA GLU A 78 0.60 7.41 4.07
C GLU A 78 -0.39 6.30 4.48
N VAL A 79 -0.10 5.60 5.57
CA VAL A 79 -0.94 4.53 6.13
C VAL A 79 -1.19 4.80 7.60
N GLY A 80 -2.40 4.55 8.09
CA GLY A 80 -2.74 4.75 9.50
C GLY A 80 -4.16 4.33 9.83
N ARG A 81 -4.67 4.75 10.99
CA ARG A 81 -5.96 4.33 11.53
C ARG A 81 -6.05 2.81 11.73
N LEU A 82 -4.93 2.16 12.04
CA LEU A 82 -4.86 0.71 12.21
C LEU A 82 -5.72 0.28 13.40
N ARG A 83 -6.60 -0.68 13.19
CA ARG A 83 -7.40 -1.28 14.26
C ARG A 83 -7.87 -2.68 13.87
N ARG A 84 -8.20 -3.50 14.88
CA ARG A 84 -8.87 -4.77 14.64
C ARG A 84 -10.30 -4.49 14.18
N ASN A 85 -10.77 -5.29 13.23
CA ASN A 85 -12.17 -5.30 12.86
C ASN A 85 -13.02 -5.85 14.02
N ILE A 86 -14.25 -5.36 14.15
CA ILE A 86 -15.17 -5.76 15.23
C ILE A 86 -15.96 -7.04 14.93
N ALA A 87 -15.96 -7.49 13.67
CA ALA A 87 -16.71 -8.66 13.19
C ALA A 87 -15.82 -9.88 12.91
N PHE A 88 -14.54 -9.68 12.61
CA PHE A 88 -13.60 -10.73 12.23
C PHE A 88 -12.26 -10.58 12.98
N ASP A 89 -11.90 -11.57 13.79
CA ASP A 89 -10.66 -11.57 14.59
C ASP A 89 -9.37 -11.59 13.74
N ASN A 90 -9.50 -12.05 12.49
CA ASN A 90 -8.45 -12.12 11.48
C ASN A 90 -8.50 -10.96 10.47
N ALA A 91 -9.17 -9.85 10.79
CA ALA A 91 -9.21 -8.67 9.94
C ALA A 91 -8.55 -7.43 10.54
N LEU A 92 -7.81 -6.72 9.69
CA LEU A 92 -7.24 -5.39 9.95
C LEU A 92 -8.03 -4.34 9.19
N GLU A 93 -8.46 -3.29 9.88
CA GLU A 93 -8.97 -2.09 9.24
C GLU A 93 -7.92 -1.00 9.27
N PHE A 94 -7.72 -0.32 8.15
CA PHE A 94 -6.77 0.79 8.04
C PHE A 94 -7.19 1.75 6.92
N PHE A 95 -6.56 2.92 6.91
CA PHE A 95 -6.80 3.97 5.94
C PHE A 95 -5.48 4.33 5.26
N VAL A 96 -5.54 4.58 3.95
CA VAL A 96 -4.37 4.97 3.17
C VAL A 96 -4.63 6.24 2.38
N CYS A 97 -3.58 7.04 2.15
CA CYS A 97 -3.59 8.20 1.28
C CYS A 97 -2.32 8.23 0.43
N GLY A 98 -2.44 8.42 -0.89
CA GLY A 98 -1.28 8.49 -1.79
C GLY A 98 -1.53 9.40 -3.00
N ASP A 99 -0.45 10.00 -3.51
CA ASP A 99 -0.48 10.77 -4.74
C ASP A 99 -0.69 9.84 -5.95
N GLN A 100 -1.79 10.05 -6.67
CA GLN A 100 -2.18 9.22 -7.83
C GLN A 100 -1.32 9.47 -9.08
N LEU A 101 -0.68 10.63 -9.23
CA LEU A 101 0.21 10.89 -10.37
C LEU A 101 1.62 10.36 -10.12
N LEU A 102 2.04 10.29 -8.86
CA LEU A 102 3.35 9.77 -8.46
C LEU A 102 3.27 8.27 -8.22
N ARG A 103 3.06 7.83 -6.96
CA ARG A 103 3.05 6.40 -6.62
C ARG A 103 1.94 5.66 -7.37
N GLY A 104 0.82 6.32 -7.67
CA GLY A 104 -0.25 5.75 -8.49
C GLY A 104 0.06 5.64 -9.99
N ALA A 105 1.10 6.30 -10.50
CA ALA A 105 1.44 6.30 -11.93
C ALA A 105 2.95 6.46 -12.21
N ALA A 106 3.45 7.68 -12.33
CA ALA A 106 4.76 7.98 -12.91
C ALA A 106 5.93 7.42 -12.08
N LEU A 107 5.88 7.57 -10.75
CA LEU A 107 6.93 7.05 -9.87
C LEU A 107 6.98 5.53 -9.92
N ASN A 108 5.82 4.86 -9.95
CA ASN A 108 5.78 3.40 -10.05
C ASN A 108 6.37 2.90 -11.37
N ALA A 109 6.11 3.60 -12.49
CA ALA A 109 6.73 3.27 -13.77
C ALA A 109 8.26 3.38 -13.73
N VAL A 110 8.80 4.42 -13.10
CA VAL A 110 10.25 4.59 -12.91
C VAL A 110 10.82 3.49 -12.03
N LEU A 111 10.20 3.18 -10.90
CA LEU A 111 10.67 2.11 -10.00
C LEU A 111 10.68 0.74 -10.66
N VAL A 112 9.66 0.42 -11.47
CA VAL A 112 9.63 -0.81 -12.27
C VAL A 112 10.81 -0.83 -13.24
N ALA A 113 11.08 0.28 -13.95
CA ALA A 113 12.23 0.38 -14.84
C ALA A 113 13.57 0.21 -14.10
N GLU A 114 13.74 0.85 -12.95
CA GLU A 114 14.93 0.70 -12.10
C GLU A 114 15.13 -0.75 -11.64
N ALA A 115 14.04 -1.43 -11.24
CA ALA A 115 14.08 -2.83 -10.87
C ALA A 115 14.48 -3.73 -12.06
N MET A 116 13.97 -3.44 -13.26
CA MET A 116 14.32 -4.15 -14.49
C MET A 116 15.79 -3.93 -14.91
N VAL A 117 16.33 -2.73 -14.68
CA VAL A 117 17.76 -2.47 -14.88
C VAL A 117 18.58 -3.29 -13.89
N LYS A 118 18.21 -3.26 -12.60
CA LYS A 118 18.92 -3.96 -11.52
C LYS A 118 18.96 -5.47 -11.71
N ASN A 119 17.89 -6.07 -12.24
CA ASN A 119 17.81 -7.52 -12.47
C ASN A 119 18.18 -7.95 -13.90
N GLY A 120 18.56 -7.01 -14.77
CA GLY A 120 18.96 -7.26 -16.16
C GLY A 120 17.82 -7.67 -17.11
N SER A 121 16.55 -7.47 -16.72
CA SER A 121 15.41 -7.78 -17.57
C SER A 121 15.07 -6.67 -18.57
N LEU A 122 15.59 -5.45 -18.40
CA LEU A 122 15.42 -4.37 -19.38
C LEU A 122 16.28 -4.64 -20.61
N LYS A 123 15.64 -5.02 -21.72
CA LYS A 123 16.29 -5.31 -23.00
C LYS A 123 15.73 -4.39 -24.08
N ALA A 124 16.58 -3.97 -25.00
CA ALA A 124 16.12 -3.30 -26.21
C ALA A 124 15.15 -4.24 -26.94
N LYS A 125 14.00 -3.70 -27.36
CA LYS A 125 13.11 -4.43 -28.25
C LYS A 125 13.84 -4.50 -29.59
N ASN A 126 14.09 -5.71 -30.11
CA ASN A 126 14.64 -5.85 -31.45
C ASN A 126 13.71 -5.07 -32.40
N ALA A 127 14.26 -4.11 -33.13
CA ALA A 127 13.53 -3.40 -34.16
C ALA A 127 13.05 -4.46 -35.17
N MET A 128 11.74 -4.51 -35.42
CA MET A 128 11.19 -5.20 -36.59
C MET A 128 11.51 -4.40 -37.84
#